data_AF-A0AAU4V359-F1
#
_entry.id   AF-A0AAU4V359-F1
#
_cell.length_a   1.000
_cell.length_b   1.000
_cell.length_c   1.000
_cell.angle_alpha   90.00
_cell.angle_beta   90.00
_cell.angle_gamma   90.00
#
_symmetry.space_group_name_H-M   'P 1'
#
loop_
_entity.id
_entity.type
_entity.pdbx_description
1 polymer ?
#
loop_
_entity_poly.entity_id
_entity_poly.type
_entity_poly.pdbx_seq_one_letter_code
_entity_poly.pdbx_strand_id
1 'polypeptide(L)'
;MEVRSIVLGPDESYELRLTGRGARGYVWTWQVTGDADAVTVAEAPGSGAGAGAGGAAPLPGAPVERTYVVRARPPGGSRARIRFAQVRPPYPDEAPYDEFVLDVEVAALTGGS
;
A
#
# COMPACT_ATOMS: atom_id res chain seq x y z
N MET A 1 13.91 -0.83 -4.39
CA MET A 1 13.02 0.32 -4.25
C MET A 1 12.37 0.61 -5.59
N GLU A 2 11.07 0.30 -5.70
CA GLU A 2 10.23 0.65 -6.85
C GLU A 2 9.45 1.94 -6.56
N VAL A 3 9.22 2.78 -7.58
CA VAL A 3 8.44 4.02 -7.46
C VAL A 3 7.38 4.05 -8.56
N ARG A 4 6.13 4.33 -8.17
CA ARG A 4 5.00 4.50 -9.10
C ARG A 4 4.23 5.77 -8.76
N SER A 5 3.73 6.44 -9.78
CA SER A 5 2.85 7.61 -9.64
C SER A 5 1.45 7.31 -10.17
N ILE A 6 0.43 7.79 -9.46
CA ILE A 6 -0.98 7.72 -9.86
C ILE A 6 -1.68 9.05 -9.62
N VAL A 7 -2.77 9.28 -10.36
CA VAL A 7 -3.68 10.41 -10.14
C VAL A 7 -5.03 9.82 -9.73
N LEU A 8 -5.64 10.37 -8.68
CA LEU A 8 -6.95 9.97 -8.18
C LEU A 8 -7.89 11.18 -8.12
N GLY A 9 -9.14 10.97 -8.49
CA GLY A 9 -10.22 11.89 -8.15
C GLY A 9 -10.52 11.87 -6.65
N PRO A 10 -11.17 12.91 -6.11
CA PRO A 10 -11.67 12.89 -4.74
C PRO A 10 -12.61 11.70 -4.51
N ASP A 11 -12.45 11.02 -3.38
CA ASP A 11 -13.13 9.76 -3.02
C ASP A 11 -12.80 8.53 -3.88
N GLU A 12 -11.95 8.66 -4.90
CA GLU A 12 -11.48 7.52 -5.70
C GLU A 12 -10.52 6.64 -4.89
N SER A 13 -10.57 5.33 -5.15
CA SER A 13 -9.72 4.35 -4.51
C SER A 13 -8.84 3.61 -5.50
N TYR A 14 -7.61 3.32 -5.08
CA TYR A 14 -6.63 2.54 -5.79
C TYR A 14 -6.23 1.30 -5.00
N GLU A 15 -6.33 0.12 -5.61
CA GLU A 15 -5.84 -1.12 -5.03
C GLU A 15 -4.37 -1.36 -5.42
N LEU A 16 -3.50 -1.39 -4.42
CA LEU A 16 -2.10 -1.77 -4.55
C LEU A 16 -1.90 -3.19 -4.02
N ARG A 17 -1.40 -4.08 -4.88
CA ARG A 17 -0.97 -5.43 -4.47
C ARG A 17 0.54 -5.47 -4.30
N LEU A 18 0.99 -5.92 -3.14
CA LEU A 18 2.41 -6.11 -2.82
C LEU A 18 2.67 -7.55 -2.47
N THR A 19 3.53 -8.19 -3.26
CA THR A 19 4.04 -9.52 -2.96
C THR A 19 5.18 -9.42 -1.97
N GLY A 20 5.10 -10.15 -0.87
CA GLY A 20 6.11 -10.09 0.18
C GLY A 20 6.49 -11.43 0.79
N ARG A 21 7.48 -11.39 1.67
CA ARG A 21 7.98 -12.59 2.38
C ARG A 21 7.26 -12.83 3.71
N GLY A 22 5.93 -12.71 3.71
CA GLY A 22 5.08 -12.91 4.89
C GLY A 22 5.33 -14.24 5.60
N ALA A 23 5.50 -15.33 4.83
CA ALA A 23 5.79 -16.67 5.36
C ALA A 23 7.18 -16.80 6.02
N ARG A 24 8.01 -15.76 5.99
CA ARG A 24 9.35 -15.71 6.63
C ARG A 24 9.42 -14.69 7.77
N GLY A 25 8.27 -14.23 8.26
CA GLY A 25 8.16 -13.28 9.37
C GLY A 25 8.36 -11.82 8.98
N TYR A 26 8.32 -11.50 7.68
CA TYR A 26 8.29 -10.11 7.23
C TYR A 26 6.86 -9.58 7.18
N VAL A 27 6.70 -8.30 7.47
CA VAL A 27 5.43 -7.59 7.34
C VAL A 27 5.63 -6.34 6.48
N TRP A 28 4.61 -5.97 5.73
CA TRP A 28 4.58 -4.68 5.05
C TRP A 28 4.04 -3.64 6.04
N THR A 29 4.79 -2.54 6.16
CA THR A 29 4.37 -1.32 6.88
C THR A 29 4.30 -0.18 5.88
N TRP A 30 3.57 0.88 6.21
CA TRP A 30 3.51 2.07 5.36
C TRP A 30 3.64 3.35 6.17
N GLN A 31 4.14 4.39 5.51
CA GLN A 31 4.23 5.75 6.02
C GLN A 31 3.75 6.72 4.95
N VAL A 32 2.87 7.65 5.32
CA VAL A 32 2.38 8.71 4.42
C VAL A 32 3.14 10.00 4.73
N THR A 33 3.60 10.68 3.69
CA THR A 33 4.34 11.94 3.74
C THR A 33 3.81 12.92 2.70
N GLY A 34 4.18 14.21 2.81
CA GLY A 34 3.55 15.28 2.04
C GLY A 34 2.26 15.72 2.72
N ASP A 35 1.15 15.73 2.00
CA ASP A 35 -0.18 15.91 2.59
C ASP A 35 -0.72 14.56 3.08
N ALA A 36 -0.56 14.27 4.37
CA ALA A 36 -1.00 13.01 4.96
C ALA A 36 -2.52 12.87 5.05
N ASP A 37 -3.27 13.99 5.00
CA ASP A 37 -4.72 14.00 5.07
C ASP A 37 -5.38 13.84 3.68
N ALA A 38 -4.59 13.96 2.61
CA ALA A 38 -5.05 13.78 1.22
C ALA A 38 -5.46 12.34 0.90
N VAL A 39 -4.96 11.36 1.65
CA VAL A 39 -5.19 9.94 1.39
C VAL A 39 -5.39 9.15 2.68
N THR A 40 -6.23 8.13 2.62
CA THR A 40 -6.30 7.08 3.64
C THR A 40 -5.78 5.78 3.07
N VAL A 41 -4.98 5.05 3.84
CA VAL A 41 -4.42 3.75 3.46
C VAL A 41 -4.92 2.69 4.42
N ALA A 42 -5.49 1.61 3.89
CA ALA A 42 -5.96 0.47 4.67
C ALA A 42 -5.56 -0.85 4.02
N GLU A 43 -5.27 -1.87 4.82
CA GLU A 43 -5.12 -3.24 4.31
C GLU A 43 -6.50 -3.84 4.03
N ALA A 44 -6.70 -4.44 2.85
CA ALA A 44 -7.95 -5.09 2.51
C ALA A 44 -8.16 -6.37 3.35
N PRO A 45 -9.37 -6.63 3.87
CA PRO A 45 -9.65 -7.83 4.65
C PRO A 45 -9.40 -9.09 3.79
N GLY A 46 -8.71 -10.08 4.37
CA GLY A 46 -8.35 -11.32 3.66
C GLY A 46 -7.01 -11.26 2.90
N SER A 47 -6.37 -10.09 2.84
CA SER A 47 -4.96 -9.97 2.45
C SER A 47 -4.12 -10.87 3.36
N GLY A 48 -3.37 -11.81 2.80
CA GLY A 48 -2.47 -12.69 3.58
C GLY A 48 -2.86 -14.15 3.70
N ALA A 49 -4.05 -14.57 3.26
CA ALA A 49 -4.28 -15.98 2.97
C ALA A 49 -3.67 -16.27 1.60
N GLY A 50 -2.60 -17.08 1.54
CA GLY A 50 -1.87 -17.36 0.31
C GLY A 50 -2.81 -17.57 -0.88
N ALA A 51 -2.81 -16.62 -1.82
CA ALA A 51 -3.71 -16.58 -2.95
C ALA A 51 -3.25 -17.59 -4.02
N GLY A 52 -3.41 -18.88 -3.72
CA GLY A 52 -3.74 -19.86 -4.73
C GLY A 52 -5.26 -19.86 -4.87
N ALA A 53 -5.78 -19.51 -6.04
CA ALA A 53 -7.17 -19.77 -6.39
C ALA A 53 -7.42 -21.28 -6.30
N GLY A 54 -7.83 -21.77 -5.12
CA GLY A 54 -8.02 -23.20 -4.84
C GLY A 54 -7.34 -23.67 -3.55
N GLY A 55 -7.84 -23.22 -2.38
CA GLY A 55 -7.94 -24.02 -1.15
C GLY A 55 -6.72 -24.74 -0.58
N ALA A 56 -5.49 -24.45 -0.97
CA ALA A 56 -4.29 -25.04 -0.40
C ALA A 56 -3.60 -24.03 0.53
N ALA A 57 -3.25 -24.47 1.75
CA ALA A 57 -2.44 -23.66 2.66
C ALA A 57 -1.10 -23.32 1.97
N PRO A 58 -0.66 -22.05 2.02
CA PRO A 58 0.62 -21.66 1.41
C PRO A 58 1.76 -22.48 1.99
N LEU A 59 2.65 -22.97 1.12
CA LEU A 59 3.85 -23.68 1.54
C LEU A 59 4.71 -22.77 2.43
N PRO A 60 5.41 -23.33 3.44
CA PRO A 60 6.38 -22.57 4.24
C PRO A 60 7.38 -21.84 3.33
N GLY A 61 7.52 -20.54 3.54
CA GLY A 61 8.42 -19.69 2.76
C GLY A 61 7.91 -19.23 1.39
N ALA A 62 6.67 -19.58 1.00
CA ALA A 62 6.02 -19.05 -0.21
C ALA A 62 5.83 -17.52 -0.13
N PRO A 63 5.83 -16.81 -1.27
CA PRO A 63 5.45 -15.40 -1.30
C PRO A 63 3.99 -15.24 -0.84
N VAL A 64 3.74 -14.19 -0.07
CA VAL A 64 2.43 -13.82 0.44
C VAL A 64 2.06 -12.48 -0.17
N GLU A 65 0.94 -12.43 -0.87
CA GLU A 65 0.38 -11.19 -1.39
C GLU A 65 -0.42 -10.45 -0.31
N ARG A 66 -0.25 -9.12 -0.27
CA ARG A 66 -1.04 -8.20 0.55
C ARG A 66 -1.66 -7.14 -0.34
N THR A 67 -2.92 -6.80 -0.09
CA THR A 67 -3.63 -5.76 -0.84
C THR A 67 -3.87 -4.56 0.07
N TYR A 68 -3.46 -3.39 -0.39
CA TYR A 68 -3.66 -2.09 0.25
C TYR A 68 -4.62 -1.25 -0.58
N VAL A 69 -5.66 -0.73 0.04
CA VAL A 69 -6.60 0.22 -0.56
C VAL A 69 -6.16 1.61 -0.17
N VAL A 70 -5.81 2.42 -1.17
CA VAL A 70 -5.47 3.84 -1.03
C VAL A 70 -6.66 4.64 -1.52
N ARG A 71 -7.30 5.40 -0.65
CA ARG A 71 -8.46 6.24 -1.01
C ARG A 71 -8.11 7.71 -0.90
N ALA A 72 -8.34 8.46 -1.97
CA ALA A 72 -8.18 9.91 -1.99
C ALA A 72 -9.28 10.61 -1.20
N ARG A 73 -8.93 11.72 -0.56
CA ARG A 73 -9.83 12.51 0.29
C ARG A 73 -10.16 13.85 -0.39
N PRO A 74 -11.42 14.31 -0.34
CA PRO A 74 -11.77 15.67 -0.75
C PRO A 74 -11.10 16.71 0.18
N PRO A 75 -10.85 17.95 -0.29
CA PRO A 75 -11.32 18.52 -1.57
C PRO A 75 -10.44 18.18 -2.79
N GLY A 76 -9.35 17.44 -2.61
CA GLY A 76 -8.32 17.22 -3.61
C GLY A 76 -7.41 18.44 -3.82
N GLY A 77 -6.63 18.44 -4.90
CA GLY A 77 -5.65 19.48 -5.21
C GLY A 77 -4.31 19.34 -4.49
N SER A 78 -4.05 18.19 -3.85
CA SER A 78 -2.84 17.95 -3.06
C SER A 78 -2.14 16.66 -3.46
N ARG A 79 -0.93 16.46 -2.91
CA ARG A 79 -0.08 15.32 -3.22
C ARG A 79 0.35 14.62 -1.94
N ALA A 80 0.24 13.30 -1.95
CA ALA A 80 0.73 12.41 -0.90
C ALA A 80 1.77 11.45 -1.47
N ARG A 81 2.76 11.11 -0.66
CA ARG A 81 3.73 10.05 -0.94
C ARG A 81 3.60 8.97 0.11
N ILE A 82 3.31 7.74 -0.31
CA ILE A 82 3.18 6.58 0.56
C ILE A 82 4.40 5.68 0.35
N ARG A 83 5.19 5.48 1.40
CA ARG A 83 6.31 4.55 1.41
C ARG A 83 5.88 3.25 2.09
N PHE A 84 5.83 2.17 1.33
CA PHE A 84 5.68 0.81 1.84
C PHE A 84 7.06 0.19 2.06
N ALA A 85 7.27 -0.40 3.24
CA ALA A 85 8.53 -1.05 3.62
C ALA A 85 8.26 -2.44 4.19
N GLN A 86 8.95 -3.44 3.66
CA GLN A 86 8.89 -4.81 4.15
C GLN A 86 9.93 -5.00 5.26
N VAL A 87 9.46 -5.02 6.51
CA VAL A 87 10.31 -5.03 7.70
C VAL A 87 10.15 -6.33 8.47
N ARG A 88 11.12 -6.63 9.35
CA ARG A 88 11.06 -7.76 10.28
C ARG A 88 10.78 -7.20 11.68
N PRO A 89 9.57 -7.36 12.25
CA PRO A 89 9.20 -6.71 13.51
C PRO A 89 10.17 -6.87 14.70
N PRO A 90 10.79 -8.06 14.94
CA PRO A 90 11.78 -8.17 16.02
C PRO A 90 13.10 -7.42 15.78
N TYR A 91 13.32 -6.89 14.58
CA TYR A 91 14.53 -6.15 14.19
C TYR A 91 14.16 -4.87 13.42
N PRO A 92 13.56 -3.87 14.09
CA PRO A 92 13.07 -2.66 13.44
C PRO A 92 14.18 -1.75 12.89
N ASP A 93 15.40 -1.85 13.43
CA ASP A 93 16.57 -1.09 12.98
C ASP A 93 17.27 -1.72 11.76
N GLU A 94 16.88 -2.93 11.38
CA GLU A 94 17.35 -3.57 10.16
C GLU A 94 16.79 -2.82 8.94
N ALA A 95 17.60 -2.66 7.89
CA ALA A 95 17.12 -2.07 6.65
C ALA A 95 15.92 -2.88 6.12
N PRO A 96 14.87 -2.23 5.57
CA PRO A 96 13.77 -2.94 4.95
C PRO A 96 14.28 -3.91 3.88
N TYR A 97 13.69 -5.11 3.85
CA TYR A 97 14.02 -6.10 2.85
C TYR A 97 13.64 -5.64 1.44
N ASP A 98 12.50 -4.97 1.33
CA ASP A 98 12.00 -4.39 0.09
C ASP A 98 11.19 -3.13 0.36
N GLU A 99 11.09 -2.28 -0.65
CA GLU A 99 10.44 -0.98 -0.57
C GLU A 99 9.70 -0.64 -1.86
N PHE A 100 8.48 -0.14 -1.69
CA PHE A 100 7.63 0.37 -2.76
C PHE A 100 7.14 1.77 -2.41
N VAL A 101 7.28 2.73 -3.31
CA VAL A 101 6.77 4.09 -3.12
C VAL A 101 5.64 4.37 -4.10
N LEU A 102 4.51 4.83 -3.56
CA LEU A 102 3.37 5.32 -4.33
C LEU A 102 3.26 6.83 -4.17
N ASP A 103 3.51 7.56 -5.25
CA ASP A 103 3.19 8.97 -5.35
C ASP A 103 1.75 9.12 -5.83
N VAL A 104 0.94 9.85 -5.06
CA VAL A 104 -0.49 10.07 -5.31
C VAL A 104 -0.74 11.54 -5.49
N GLU A 105 -1.25 11.92 -6.66
CA GLU A 105 -1.84 13.24 -6.88
C GLU A 105 -3.36 13.14 -6.78
N VAL A 106 -3.97 13.94 -5.91
CA VAL A 106 -5.43 14.03 -5.82
C VAL A 106 -5.88 15.21 -6.66
N ALA A 107 -6.63 14.94 -7.73
CA ALA A 107 -7.19 15.99 -8.58
C ALA A 107 -8.16 16.87 -7.78
N ALA A 108 -8.14 18.18 -8.00
CA ALA A 108 -9.11 19.07 -7.39
C ALA A 108 -10.52 18.82 -7.96
N LEU A 109 -11.55 18.97 -7.12
CA LEU A 109 -12.92 19.11 -7.64
C LEU A 109 -12.98 20.38 -8.49
N THR A 110 -13.00 20.26 -9.81
CA THR A 110 -13.43 21.36 -10.67
C THR A 110 -14.93 21.57 -10.42
N GLY A 111 -15.26 22.58 -9.62
CA GLY A 111 -16.63 22.99 -9.39
C GLY A 111 -17.30 23.35 -10.70
N GLY A 112 -18.25 22.53 -11.14
CA GLY A 112 -19.24 22.92 -12.12
C GLY A 112 -20.10 24.02 -11.50
N SER A 113 -19.85 25.25 -11.93
CA SER A 113 -20.66 26.45 -11.68
C SER A 113 -22.05 26.33 -12.29
#